data_AF-A0AAA9RVD7-F1
#
_entry.id   AF-A0AAA9RVD7-F1
#
_cell.length_a   1.000
_cell.length_b   1.000
_cell.length_c   1.000
_cell.angle_alpha   90.00
_cell.angle_beta   90.00
_cell.angle_gamma   90.00
#
_symmetry.space_group_name_H-M   'P 1'
#
loop_
_entity.id
_entity.type
_entity.pdbx_description
1 polymer ?
#
loop_
_entity_poly.entity_id
_entity_poly.type
_entity_poly.pdbx_seq_one_letter_code
_entity_poly.pdbx_strand_id
1 'polypeptide(L)'
;MAFSALEDGARGQAQRRRGCEHYDRGCLLKAQQTCEECSTLFGEYYCSVCHLFDKDKKQYHCENCGICRIGPKEDFFHCLKCNLCLAMNLQGKHKCIENVSRQNCPICLEDIHTSRIAAQVLPCGHLLHRTCYEDMLKEGYRCPLCMRSALDMSRSWRQRDDEVAQTPMPSEYQNMTVDILCNDCNGRSTVQFHILGMKCNICESYNTAQAGKYRISIDQQ
;
A
#
# COMPACT_ATOMS: atom_id res chain seq x y z
N MET A 1 -7.92 -40.53 25.17
CA MET A 1 -8.92 -41.57 24.85
C MET A 1 -8.89 -41.80 23.36
N ALA A 2 -8.70 -43.05 22.95
CA ALA A 2 -8.72 -43.48 21.57
C ALA A 2 -10.12 -43.33 20.98
N PHE A 3 -10.20 -43.00 19.68
CA PHE A 3 -11.32 -43.41 18.85
C PHE A 3 -10.77 -43.96 17.53
N SER A 4 -11.38 -45.08 17.17
CA SER A 4 -10.98 -46.14 16.24
C SER A 4 -11.29 -45.83 14.77
N ALA A 5 -10.68 -46.64 13.91
CA ALA A 5 -10.71 -46.62 12.45
C ALA A 5 -11.99 -47.22 11.81
N LEU A 6 -12.04 -47.09 10.46
CA LEU A 6 -12.84 -47.81 9.44
C LEU A 6 -14.20 -47.14 9.11
N GLU A 7 -14.68 -46.90 7.86
CA GLU A 7 -14.43 -47.47 6.53
C GLU A 7 -14.69 -46.47 5.36
N ASP A 8 -13.97 -46.70 4.25
CA ASP A 8 -14.29 -46.57 2.82
C ASP A 8 -15.02 -45.36 2.17
N GLY A 9 -14.34 -44.80 1.17
CA GLY A 9 -14.90 -43.88 0.18
C GLY A 9 -13.88 -43.46 -0.88
N ALA A 10 -13.58 -44.35 -1.82
CA ALA A 10 -12.70 -44.09 -2.96
C ALA A 10 -13.14 -42.86 -3.78
N ARG A 11 -12.28 -41.84 -3.87
CA ARG A 11 -12.23 -40.92 -5.03
C ARG A 11 -10.77 -40.56 -5.34
N GLY A 12 -10.39 -40.86 -6.58
CA GLY A 12 -9.01 -40.92 -7.05
C GLY A 12 -8.20 -39.67 -6.79
N GLN A 13 -6.95 -39.89 -6.40
CA GLN A 13 -5.89 -38.91 -6.48
C GLN A 13 -5.64 -38.60 -7.96
N ALA A 14 -6.31 -37.59 -8.50
CA ALA A 14 -5.94 -36.98 -9.76
C ALA A 14 -4.58 -36.32 -9.54
N GLN A 15 -3.52 -37.07 -9.82
CA GLN A 15 -2.15 -36.58 -9.95
C GLN A 15 -2.21 -35.40 -10.94
N ARG A 16 -2.08 -34.16 -10.44
CA ARG A 16 -2.04 -32.98 -11.29
C ARG A 16 -0.82 -33.08 -12.19
N ARG A 17 -0.96 -33.66 -13.39
CA ARG A 17 0.07 -33.65 -14.43
C ARG A 17 0.35 -32.18 -14.75
N ARG A 18 1.53 -31.68 -14.34
CA ARG A 18 1.99 -30.34 -14.72
C ARG A 18 2.50 -30.44 -16.16
N GLY A 19 1.96 -29.63 -17.07
CA GLY A 19 2.37 -29.63 -18.48
C GLY A 19 1.71 -30.72 -19.32
N CYS A 20 2.51 -31.44 -20.11
CA CYS A 20 2.06 -32.53 -21.00
C CYS A 20 2.76 -33.86 -20.67
N GLU A 21 2.31 -34.96 -21.26
CA GLU A 21 2.92 -36.28 -21.06
C GLU A 21 4.35 -36.42 -21.62
N HIS A 22 4.81 -35.43 -22.40
CA HIS A 22 6.18 -35.33 -22.90
C HIS A 22 7.10 -34.55 -21.96
N TYR A 23 6.58 -33.91 -20.91
CA TYR A 23 7.37 -33.10 -19.96
C TYR A 23 8.49 -33.91 -19.30
N ASP A 24 8.17 -35.12 -18.83
CA ASP A 24 9.12 -36.01 -18.12
C ASP A 24 10.11 -36.72 -19.08
N ARG A 25 9.84 -36.72 -20.39
CA ARG A 25 10.71 -37.35 -21.41
C ARG A 25 11.85 -36.44 -21.87
N GLY A 26 12.11 -35.37 -21.12
CA GLY A 26 13.07 -34.37 -21.51
C GLY A 26 12.56 -33.60 -22.72
N CYS A 27 11.44 -32.90 -22.56
CA CYS A 27 11.09 -31.79 -23.44
C CYS A 27 12.22 -30.74 -23.32
N LEU A 28 13.32 -31.00 -24.04
CA LEU A 28 14.59 -30.27 -24.05
C LEU A 28 14.49 -28.97 -24.86
N LEU A 29 13.28 -28.50 -25.10
CA LEU A 29 12.98 -27.50 -26.11
C LEU A 29 12.62 -26.20 -25.40
N LYS A 30 13.22 -25.12 -25.92
CA LYS A 30 13.02 -23.71 -25.58
C LYS A 30 11.69 -23.45 -24.89
N ALA A 31 11.70 -22.62 -23.85
CA ALA A 31 10.47 -22.15 -23.23
C ALA A 31 9.51 -21.67 -24.34
N GLN A 32 8.31 -22.26 -24.38
CA GLN A 32 7.32 -22.08 -25.44
C GLN A 32 5.93 -22.30 -24.89
N GLN A 33 4.93 -21.57 -25.41
CA GLN A 33 3.57 -21.56 -24.86
C GLN A 33 2.82 -22.90 -25.02
N THR A 34 3.15 -23.65 -26.06
CA THR A 34 2.43 -24.85 -26.48
C THR A 34 3.43 -25.95 -26.79
N CYS A 35 3.12 -27.20 -26.44
CA CYS A 35 3.96 -28.35 -26.81
C CYS A 35 3.97 -28.54 -28.34
N GLU A 36 5.15 -28.63 -28.95
CA GLU A 36 5.30 -28.89 -30.40
C GLU A 36 4.75 -30.26 -30.84
N GLU A 37 4.80 -31.28 -29.96
CA GLU A 37 4.39 -32.64 -30.31
C GLU A 37 2.89 -32.89 -30.12
N CYS A 38 2.32 -32.45 -28.98
CA CYS A 38 0.91 -32.73 -28.65
C CYS A 38 0.01 -31.50 -28.64
N SER A 39 0.53 -30.32 -29.02
CA SER A 39 -0.21 -29.05 -29.04
C SER A 39 -0.87 -28.67 -27.71
N THR A 40 -0.42 -29.25 -26.59
CA THR A 40 -0.94 -28.91 -25.25
C THR A 40 -0.51 -27.51 -24.86
N LEU A 41 -1.47 -26.66 -24.54
CA LEU A 41 -1.26 -25.29 -24.07
C LEU A 41 -0.81 -25.29 -22.60
N PHE A 42 0.35 -24.70 -22.31
CA PHE A 42 0.87 -24.63 -20.93
C PHE A 42 0.34 -23.42 -20.15
N GLY A 43 -0.13 -22.38 -20.85
CA GLY A 43 -0.79 -21.22 -20.27
C GLY A 43 -1.41 -20.35 -21.36
N GLU A 44 -2.57 -19.75 -21.08
CA GLU A 44 -3.21 -18.78 -21.98
C GLU A 44 -2.33 -17.55 -22.20
N TYR A 45 -1.55 -17.19 -21.18
CA TYR A 45 -0.47 -16.22 -21.27
C TYR A 45 0.88 -16.90 -21.15
N TYR A 46 1.78 -16.54 -22.06
CA TYR A 46 3.18 -16.90 -22.01
C TYR A 46 4.04 -15.65 -22.21
N CYS A 47 4.98 -15.42 -21.28
CA CYS A 47 6.01 -14.40 -21.45
C CYS A 47 7.32 -15.06 -21.85
N SER A 48 7.84 -14.72 -23.03
CA SER A 48 9.12 -15.23 -23.53
C SER A 48 10.33 -14.71 -22.76
N VAL A 49 10.24 -13.53 -22.15
CA VAL A 49 11.33 -12.92 -21.37
C VAL A 49 11.41 -13.51 -19.96
N CYS A 50 10.28 -13.60 -19.26
CA CYS A 50 10.22 -14.13 -17.89
C CYS A 50 10.05 -15.65 -17.83
N HIS A 51 9.80 -16.31 -18.97
CA HIS A 51 9.37 -17.71 -19.07
C HIS A 51 8.18 -18.04 -18.15
N LEU A 52 7.26 -17.09 -18.01
CA LEU A 52 6.08 -17.20 -17.15
C LEU A 52 4.91 -17.79 -17.95
N PHE A 53 4.30 -18.84 -17.40
CA PHE A 53 3.05 -19.45 -17.87
C PHE A 53 1.94 -19.17 -16.86
N ASP A 54 0.84 -18.58 -17.29
CA ASP A 54 -0.31 -18.26 -16.42
C ASP A 54 -1.60 -18.21 -17.26
N LYS A 55 -2.76 -18.13 -16.59
CA LYS A 55 -4.05 -17.82 -17.24
C LYS A 55 -4.12 -16.36 -17.68
N ASP A 56 -5.01 -15.99 -18.61
CA ASP A 56 -5.20 -14.60 -19.01
C ASP A 56 -5.85 -13.78 -17.88
N LYS A 57 -5.08 -12.85 -17.32
CA LYS A 57 -5.47 -11.80 -16.35
C LYS A 57 -5.15 -10.41 -16.93
N LYS A 58 -5.05 -10.32 -18.27
CA LYS A 58 -4.60 -9.16 -19.03
C LYS A 58 -3.17 -8.72 -18.73
N GLN A 59 -2.36 -9.57 -18.10
CA GLN A 59 -0.98 -9.25 -17.75
C GLN A 59 -0.11 -8.91 -18.96
N TYR A 60 0.93 -8.12 -18.70
CA TYR A 60 1.89 -7.69 -19.71
C TYR A 60 3.32 -7.73 -19.15
N HIS A 61 4.30 -7.89 -20.03
CA HIS A 61 5.70 -7.70 -19.67
C HIS A 61 6.05 -6.20 -19.68
N CYS A 62 6.63 -5.69 -18.59
CA CYS A 62 7.19 -4.35 -18.56
C CYS A 62 8.69 -4.41 -18.85
N GLU A 63 9.09 -3.98 -20.05
CA GLU A 63 10.49 -3.95 -20.49
C GLU A 63 11.42 -3.20 -19.52
N ASN A 64 10.94 -2.07 -18.96
CA ASN A 64 11.75 -1.27 -18.03
C ASN A 64 11.94 -1.92 -16.65
N CYS A 65 10.98 -2.75 -16.19
CA CYS A 65 11.15 -3.49 -14.94
C CYS A 65 11.78 -4.87 -15.14
N GLY A 66 11.69 -5.43 -16.36
CA GLY A 66 12.09 -6.81 -16.64
C GLY A 66 11.17 -7.87 -16.03
N ILE A 67 9.95 -7.50 -15.61
CA ILE A 67 8.99 -8.42 -14.97
C ILE A 67 7.56 -8.26 -15.51
N CYS A 68 6.78 -9.35 -15.42
CA CYS A 68 5.37 -9.35 -15.77
C CYS A 68 4.53 -8.64 -14.68
N ARG A 69 3.57 -7.81 -15.10
CA ARG A 69 2.61 -7.09 -14.25
C ARG A 69 1.18 -7.47 -14.62
N ILE A 70 0.25 -7.40 -13.66
CA ILE A 70 -1.16 -7.75 -13.85
C ILE A 70 -1.98 -6.52 -14.27
N GLY A 71 -3.02 -6.74 -15.07
CA GLY A 71 -3.95 -5.71 -15.56
C GLY A 71 -3.67 -5.36 -17.01
N PRO A 72 -4.65 -4.83 -17.76
CA PRO A 72 -4.41 -4.51 -19.15
C PRO A 72 -3.35 -3.40 -19.25
N LYS A 73 -2.44 -3.50 -20.22
CA LYS A 73 -1.26 -2.62 -20.35
C LYS A 73 -1.65 -1.14 -20.48
N GLU A 74 -2.78 -0.87 -21.11
CA GLU A 74 -3.35 0.46 -21.32
C GLU A 74 -3.73 1.20 -20.03
N ASP A 75 -3.97 0.49 -18.92
CA ASP A 75 -4.30 1.10 -17.63
C ASP A 75 -3.06 1.52 -16.83
N PHE A 76 -1.86 1.23 -17.34
CA PHE A 76 -0.61 1.48 -16.63
C PHE A 76 0.44 2.16 -17.51
N PHE A 77 1.26 2.99 -16.87
CA PHE A 77 2.48 3.53 -17.47
C PHE A 77 3.68 3.23 -16.57
N HIS A 78 4.86 3.16 -17.18
CA HIS A 78 6.12 3.08 -16.43
C HIS A 78 6.69 4.48 -16.21
N CYS A 79 6.93 4.85 -14.96
CA CYS A 79 7.63 6.09 -14.63
C CYS A 79 9.13 5.82 -14.49
N LEU A 80 9.94 6.27 -15.46
CA LEU A 80 11.39 6.04 -15.50
C LEU A 80 12.14 6.64 -14.30
N LYS A 81 11.72 7.82 -13.83
CA LYS A 81 12.36 8.46 -12.67
C LYS A 81 12.08 7.68 -11.38
N CYS A 82 10.86 7.20 -11.23
CA CYS A 82 10.43 6.45 -10.06
C CYS A 82 10.82 4.96 -10.14
N ASN A 83 11.16 4.46 -11.33
CA ASN A 83 11.39 3.05 -11.67
C ASN A 83 10.22 2.12 -11.27
N LEU A 84 8.99 2.60 -11.47
CA LEU A 84 7.76 1.93 -11.02
C LEU A 84 6.66 2.00 -12.08
N CYS A 85 5.94 0.89 -12.27
CA CYS A 85 4.69 0.87 -13.02
C CYS A 85 3.55 1.43 -12.15
N LEU A 86 2.87 2.46 -12.66
CA LEU A 86 1.79 3.17 -11.99
C LEU A 86 0.54 3.17 -12.86
N ALA A 87 -0.63 3.26 -12.23
CA ALA A 87 -1.89 3.39 -12.95
C ALA A 87 -1.95 4.72 -13.72
N MET A 88 -2.57 4.74 -14.91
CA MET A 88 -2.65 5.91 -15.80
C MET A 88 -3.21 7.17 -15.14
N ASN A 89 -4.12 7.04 -14.18
CA ASN A 89 -4.66 8.16 -13.42
C ASN A 89 -3.60 8.93 -12.60
N LEU A 90 -2.43 8.32 -12.34
CA LEU A 90 -1.30 8.92 -11.64
C LEU A 90 -0.32 9.64 -12.57
N GLN A 91 -0.51 9.55 -13.90
CA GLN A 91 0.37 10.20 -14.86
C GLN A 91 0.31 11.73 -14.68
N GLY A 92 1.48 12.34 -14.44
CA GLY A 92 1.61 13.77 -14.15
C GLY A 92 1.10 14.23 -12.78
N LYS A 93 0.44 13.36 -12.00
CA LYS A 93 -0.14 13.71 -10.69
C LYS A 93 0.61 13.13 -9.50
N HIS A 94 1.38 12.05 -9.69
CA HIS A 94 2.14 11.46 -8.60
C HIS A 94 3.36 12.32 -8.23
N LYS A 95 3.66 12.38 -6.93
CA LYS A 95 4.92 12.93 -6.43
C LYS A 95 6.05 11.97 -6.81
N CYS A 96 6.77 12.24 -7.89
CA CYS A 96 7.83 11.33 -8.31
C CYS A 96 9.09 11.48 -7.46
N ILE A 97 9.38 10.41 -6.73
CA ILE A 97 10.59 10.24 -5.91
C ILE A 97 11.47 9.24 -6.62
N GLU A 98 12.74 9.61 -6.82
CA GLU A 98 13.68 8.81 -7.56
C GLU A 98 13.92 7.46 -6.87
N ASN A 99 13.90 6.37 -7.66
CA ASN A 99 14.18 5.00 -7.20
C ASN A 99 13.35 4.52 -5.99
N VAL A 100 12.17 5.11 -5.75
CA VAL A 100 11.37 4.82 -4.56
C VAL A 100 10.96 3.34 -4.46
N SER A 101 10.79 2.65 -5.59
CA SER A 101 10.43 1.23 -5.61
C SER A 101 11.54 0.29 -5.18
N ARG A 102 12.80 0.73 -5.13
CA ARG A 102 13.95 -0.12 -4.76
C ARG A 102 14.12 -0.29 -3.26
N GLN A 103 13.19 0.23 -2.47
CA GLN A 103 13.17 0.05 -1.03
C GLN A 103 12.29 -1.15 -0.67
N ASN A 104 12.63 -1.82 0.43
CA ASN A 104 11.78 -2.86 0.99
C ASN A 104 10.57 -2.22 1.68
N CYS A 105 9.46 -2.96 1.73
CA CYS A 105 8.30 -2.57 2.50
C CYS A 105 8.66 -2.49 4.00
N PRO A 106 8.43 -1.36 4.68
CA PRO A 106 8.80 -1.20 6.09
C PRO A 106 7.99 -2.05 7.06
N ILE A 107 6.90 -2.69 6.58
CA ILE A 107 6.03 -3.53 7.41
C ILE A 107 6.47 -5.00 7.36
N CYS A 108 6.61 -5.58 6.17
CA CYS A 108 7.01 -7.00 6.02
C CYS A 108 8.50 -7.20 5.70
N LEU A 109 9.24 -6.12 5.41
CA LEU A 109 10.66 -6.11 5.04
C LEU A 109 10.98 -6.82 3.71
N GLU A 110 9.96 -7.16 2.92
CA GLU A 110 10.13 -7.75 1.58
C GLU A 110 10.29 -6.67 0.50
N ASP A 111 10.91 -7.04 -0.62
CA ASP A 111 11.13 -6.15 -1.76
C ASP A 111 9.82 -5.67 -2.40
N ILE A 112 9.73 -4.37 -2.68
CA ILE A 112 8.54 -3.78 -3.32
C ILE A 112 8.59 -3.95 -4.84
N HIS A 113 9.77 -3.87 -5.46
CA HIS A 113 9.89 -3.79 -6.90
C HIS A 113 9.49 -5.10 -7.61
N THR A 114 10.04 -6.21 -7.14
CA THR A 114 9.91 -7.56 -7.71
C THR A 114 8.74 -8.35 -7.15
N SER A 115 8.08 -7.85 -6.10
CA SER A 115 6.90 -8.49 -5.54
C SER A 115 5.76 -8.56 -6.55
N ARG A 116 5.00 -9.66 -6.46
CA ARG A 116 3.73 -9.83 -7.18
C ARG A 116 2.59 -9.03 -6.55
N ILE A 117 2.77 -8.58 -5.31
CA ILE A 117 1.80 -7.74 -4.61
C ILE A 117 1.98 -6.31 -5.11
N ALA A 118 0.88 -5.69 -5.54
CA ALA A 118 0.90 -4.31 -6.01
C ALA A 118 1.46 -3.36 -4.94
N ALA A 119 2.26 -2.39 -5.35
CA ALA A 119 2.72 -1.33 -4.47
C ALA A 119 1.62 -0.27 -4.30
N GLN A 120 1.35 0.16 -3.07
CA GLN A 120 0.53 1.30 -2.75
C GLN A 120 1.42 2.52 -2.51
N VAL A 121 1.19 3.60 -3.27
CA VAL A 121 1.82 4.90 -3.02
C VAL A 121 0.97 5.68 -2.02
N LEU A 122 1.55 6.05 -0.88
CA LEU A 122 0.90 6.90 0.11
C LEU A 122 0.93 8.37 -0.32
N PRO A 123 0.04 9.24 0.21
CA PRO A 123 0.07 10.68 -0.07
C PRO A 123 1.40 11.36 0.26
N CYS A 124 2.14 10.85 1.25
CA CYS A 124 3.49 11.35 1.59
C CYS A 124 4.56 10.98 0.55
N GLY A 125 4.29 9.98 -0.30
CA GLY A 125 5.17 9.44 -1.33
C GLY A 125 5.84 8.10 -0.99
N HIS A 126 5.73 7.63 0.26
CA HIS A 126 6.27 6.33 0.66
C HIS A 126 5.46 5.17 0.07
N LEU A 127 6.11 4.04 -0.14
CA LEU A 127 5.52 2.83 -0.70
C LEU A 127 5.34 1.75 0.36
N LEU A 128 4.21 1.04 0.29
CA LEU A 128 3.94 -0.20 1.02
C LEU A 128 3.44 -1.24 0.03
N HIS A 129 3.54 -2.54 0.34
CA HIS A 129 2.70 -3.52 -0.36
C HIS A 129 1.22 -3.22 -0.07
N ARG A 130 0.35 -3.45 -1.03
CA ARG A 130 -1.09 -3.18 -0.89
C ARG A 130 -1.70 -3.91 0.30
N THR A 131 -1.34 -5.17 0.52
CA THR A 131 -1.79 -5.94 1.68
C THR A 131 -1.32 -5.32 2.99
N CYS A 132 -0.04 -4.96 3.08
CA CYS A 132 0.52 -4.28 4.26
C CYS A 132 -0.13 -2.91 4.52
N TYR A 133 -0.48 -2.17 3.47
CA TYR A 133 -1.24 -0.92 3.59
C TYR A 133 -2.64 -1.17 4.15
N GLU A 134 -3.37 -2.14 3.60
CA GLU A 134 -4.72 -2.49 4.07
C GLU A 134 -4.71 -2.97 5.53
N ASP A 135 -3.68 -3.73 5.93
CA ASP A 135 -3.50 -4.16 7.31
C ASP A 135 -3.13 -2.99 8.24
N MET A 136 -2.23 -2.11 7.82
CA MET A 136 -1.86 -0.90 8.57
C MET A 136 -3.08 -0.02 8.87
N LEU A 137 -4.00 0.13 7.90
CA LEU A 137 -5.21 0.95 8.07
C LEU A 137 -6.18 0.43 9.14
N LYS A 138 -6.08 -0.84 9.53
CA LYS A 138 -6.88 -1.41 10.63
C LYS A 138 -6.43 -0.86 11.99
N GLU A 139 -5.13 -0.59 12.13
CA GLU A 139 -4.52 -0.10 13.36
C GLU A 139 -4.41 1.42 13.41
N GLY A 140 -4.26 2.08 12.25
CA GLY A 140 -4.16 3.53 12.21
C GLY A 140 -4.02 4.14 10.82
N TYR A 141 -4.21 5.46 10.77
CA TYR A 141 -4.21 6.23 9.53
C TYR A 141 -2.84 6.81 9.15
N ARG A 142 -1.78 6.55 9.92
CA ARG A 142 -0.48 7.23 9.78
C ARG A 142 0.55 6.36 9.07
N CYS A 143 1.34 6.98 8.20
CA CYS A 143 2.48 6.34 7.56
C CYS A 143 3.53 5.92 8.63
N PRO A 144 4.02 4.67 8.63
CA PRO A 144 4.97 4.19 9.63
C PRO A 144 6.36 4.84 9.52
N LEU A 145 6.67 5.46 8.38
CA LEU A 145 7.97 6.08 8.11
C LEU A 145 8.03 7.55 8.51
N CYS A 146 6.91 8.28 8.43
CA CYS A 146 6.93 9.73 8.62
C CYS A 146 5.72 10.30 9.36
N MET A 147 4.82 9.45 9.85
CA MET A 147 3.63 9.81 10.63
C MET A 147 2.58 10.68 9.93
N ARG A 148 2.80 11.06 8.67
CA ARG A 148 1.80 11.72 7.81
C ARG A 148 0.57 10.85 7.61
N SER A 149 -0.58 11.48 7.47
CA SER A 149 -1.83 10.82 7.11
C SER A 149 -1.66 10.05 5.79
N ALA A 150 -1.99 8.76 5.83
CA ALA A 150 -1.85 7.79 4.74
C ALA A 150 -3.07 7.77 3.80
N LEU A 151 -4.15 8.45 4.17
CA LEU A 151 -5.40 8.60 3.44
C LEU A 151 -5.99 9.99 3.66
N ASP A 152 -7.05 10.31 2.91
CA ASP A 152 -7.81 11.55 3.11
C ASP A 152 -8.58 11.51 4.43
N MET A 153 -8.21 12.40 5.35
CA MET A 153 -8.77 12.51 6.69
C MET A 153 -9.79 13.66 6.81
N SER A 154 -10.14 14.35 5.72
CA SER A 154 -11.00 15.54 5.72
C SER A 154 -12.37 15.31 6.41
N ARG A 155 -12.94 14.12 6.27
CA ARG A 155 -14.18 13.76 6.98
C ARG A 155 -13.97 13.60 8.49
N SER A 156 -12.90 12.92 8.89
CA SER A 156 -12.57 12.70 10.30
C SER A 156 -12.17 14.00 11.01
N TRP A 157 -11.52 14.94 10.31
CA TRP A 157 -11.22 16.25 10.87
C TRP A 157 -12.48 17.09 11.09
N ARG A 158 -13.42 17.09 10.15
CA ARG A 158 -14.73 17.75 10.35
C ARG A 158 -15.49 17.18 11.55
N GLN A 159 -15.48 15.86 11.72
CA GLN A 159 -16.09 15.26 12.91
C GLN A 159 -15.40 15.73 14.21
N ARG A 160 -14.07 15.86 14.21
CA ARG A 160 -13.36 16.42 15.36
C ARG A 160 -13.69 17.89 15.61
N ASP A 161 -13.87 18.68 14.55
CA ASP A 161 -14.33 20.07 14.69
C ASP A 161 -15.67 20.13 15.43
N ASP A 162 -16.63 19.27 15.05
CA ASP A 162 -17.94 19.19 15.70
C ASP A 162 -17.84 18.76 17.18
N GLU A 163 -17.03 17.75 17.48
CA GLU A 163 -16.82 17.26 18.85
C GLU A 163 -16.16 18.30 19.76
N VAL A 164 -15.19 19.06 19.23
CA VAL A 164 -14.54 20.19 19.90
C VAL A 164 -15.55 21.29 20.21
N ALA A 165 -16.39 21.66 19.24
CA ALA A 165 -17.41 22.68 19.43
C ALA A 165 -18.47 22.29 20.48
N GLN A 166 -18.80 21.00 20.57
CA GLN A 166 -19.78 20.47 21.53
C GLN A 166 -19.20 20.27 22.95
N THR A 167 -17.88 20.32 23.11
CA THR A 167 -17.20 20.06 24.38
C THR A 167 -16.39 21.28 24.84
N PRO A 168 -17.04 22.35 25.31
CA PRO A 168 -16.33 23.57 25.73
C PRO A 168 -15.32 23.27 26.84
N MET A 169 -14.12 23.85 26.73
CA MET A 169 -13.06 23.67 27.72
C MET A 169 -13.43 24.31 29.07
N PRO A 170 -13.02 23.69 30.20
CA PRO A 170 -13.12 24.32 31.52
C PRO A 170 -12.44 25.68 31.54
N SER A 171 -12.96 26.61 32.35
CA SER A 171 -12.48 27.99 32.44
C SER A 171 -10.98 28.12 32.66
N GLU A 172 -10.40 27.23 33.46
CA GLU A 172 -8.96 27.15 33.75
C GLU A 172 -8.08 26.97 32.50
N TYR A 173 -8.63 26.40 31.43
CA TYR A 173 -7.91 26.07 30.19
C TYR A 173 -8.41 26.87 28.97
N GLN A 174 -9.45 27.69 29.12
CA GLN A 174 -10.06 28.42 27.98
C GLN A 174 -9.08 29.35 27.27
N ASN A 175 -8.11 29.92 27.98
CA ASN A 175 -7.09 30.82 27.41
C ASN A 175 -5.71 30.16 27.28
N MET A 176 -5.65 28.83 27.39
CA MET A 176 -4.41 28.08 27.27
C MET A 176 -4.09 27.80 25.80
N THR A 177 -2.92 28.23 25.35
CA THR A 177 -2.41 27.89 24.02
C THR A 177 -1.23 26.94 24.10
N VAL A 178 -0.97 26.26 22.99
CA VAL A 178 0.08 25.26 22.90
C VAL A 178 0.76 25.33 21.55
N ASP A 179 2.08 25.24 21.56
CA ASP A 179 2.86 25.09 20.33
C ASP A 179 2.75 23.66 19.85
N ILE A 180 2.44 23.49 18.56
CA ILE A 180 2.33 22.18 17.93
C ILE A 180 3.24 22.07 16.72
N LEU A 181 3.64 20.84 16.40
CA LEU A 181 4.19 20.42 15.13
C LEU A 181 3.15 19.56 14.42
N CYS A 182 2.76 19.94 13.20
CA CYS A 182 1.83 19.15 12.40
C CYS A 182 2.58 18.10 11.59
N ASN A 183 2.17 16.84 11.69
CA ASN A 183 2.79 15.76 10.92
C ASN A 183 2.46 15.84 9.43
N ASP A 184 1.30 16.42 9.06
CA ASP A 184 0.85 16.45 7.67
C ASP A 184 1.53 17.54 6.83
N CYS A 185 1.64 18.77 7.36
CA CYS A 185 2.31 19.87 6.66
C CYS A 185 3.75 20.14 7.13
N ASN A 186 4.22 19.48 8.20
CA ASN A 186 5.49 19.75 8.90
C ASN A 186 5.61 21.19 9.45
N GLY A 187 4.51 21.95 9.47
CA GLY A 187 4.49 23.32 9.98
C GLY A 187 4.40 23.36 11.51
N ARG A 188 4.92 24.46 12.07
CA ARG A 188 4.74 24.82 13.48
C ARG A 188 3.68 25.90 13.61
N SER A 189 2.79 25.77 14.58
CA SER A 189 1.79 26.79 14.88
C SER A 189 1.47 26.79 16.37
N THR A 190 1.11 27.96 16.91
CA THR A 190 0.53 28.08 18.25
C THR A 190 -0.98 28.06 18.11
N VAL A 191 -1.65 27.17 18.84
CA VAL A 191 -3.09 26.90 18.69
C VAL A 191 -3.76 26.83 20.06
N GLN A 192 -5.09 26.99 20.08
CA GLN A 192 -5.88 26.83 21.29
C GLN A 192 -5.76 25.39 21.80
N PHE A 193 -5.46 25.22 23.08
CA PHE A 193 -5.42 23.89 23.69
C PHE A 193 -6.85 23.36 23.83
N HIS A 194 -7.06 22.12 23.39
CA HIS A 194 -8.30 21.40 23.57
C HIS A 194 -7.99 19.92 23.85
N ILE A 195 -8.67 19.32 24.84
CA ILE A 195 -8.41 17.94 25.27
C ILE A 195 -8.66 16.90 24.17
N LEU A 196 -9.59 17.16 23.25
CA LEU A 196 -9.93 16.26 22.14
C LEU A 196 -8.95 16.32 20.96
N GLY A 197 -8.15 17.38 20.87
CA GLY A 197 -7.15 17.51 19.82
C GLY A 197 -6.81 18.96 19.47
N MET A 198 -5.62 19.14 18.91
CA MET A 198 -5.07 20.44 18.55
C MET A 198 -5.06 20.58 17.02
N LYS A 199 -5.92 21.44 16.47
CA LYS A 199 -6.06 21.65 15.03
C LYS A 199 -4.91 22.52 14.50
N CYS A 200 -4.26 22.12 13.42
CA CYS A 200 -3.24 22.93 12.79
C CYS A 200 -3.84 24.13 12.04
N ASN A 201 -3.33 25.35 12.28
CA ASN A 201 -3.81 26.56 11.60
C ASN A 201 -3.35 26.69 10.14
N ILE A 202 -2.46 25.80 9.66
CA ILE A 202 -1.88 25.87 8.31
C ILE A 202 -2.64 24.96 7.34
N CYS A 203 -2.94 23.72 7.76
CA CYS A 203 -3.57 22.72 6.92
C CYS A 203 -4.81 22.06 7.54
N GLU A 204 -5.28 22.57 8.68
CA GLU A 204 -6.50 22.12 9.36
C GLU A 204 -6.50 20.67 9.87
N SER A 205 -5.37 19.98 9.77
CA SER A 205 -5.22 18.62 10.29
C SER A 205 -5.11 18.59 11.81
N TYR A 206 -5.70 17.58 12.45
CA TYR A 206 -5.47 17.25 13.86
C TYR A 206 -4.36 16.19 14.05
N ASN A 207 -3.65 15.80 12.99
CA ASN A 207 -2.47 14.94 13.09
C ASN A 207 -1.26 15.75 13.58
N THR A 208 -1.33 16.19 14.83
CA THR A 208 -0.38 17.13 15.43
C THR A 208 0.23 16.53 16.70
N ALA A 209 1.43 16.99 17.04
CA ALA A 209 2.11 16.67 18.28
C ALA A 209 2.46 17.97 19.01
N GLN A 210 2.36 17.96 20.34
CA GLN A 210 2.79 19.10 21.15
C GLN A 210 4.30 19.31 21.00
N ALA A 211 4.68 20.53 20.66
CA ALA A 211 6.04 20.95 20.40
C ALA A 211 6.49 22.01 21.42
N GLY A 212 6.50 21.65 22.71
CA GLY A 212 6.97 22.53 23.78
C GLY A 212 6.04 22.56 25.00
N LYS A 213 6.15 23.61 25.80
CA LYS A 213 5.32 23.83 27.00
C LYS A 213 4.02 24.55 26.66
N TYR A 214 3.02 24.37 27.52
CA TYR A 214 1.80 25.15 27.48
C TYR A 214 2.08 26.63 27.76
N ARG A 215 1.32 27.50 27.10
CA ARG A 215 1.32 28.94 27.33
C ARG A 215 -0.05 29.35 27.86
N ILE A 216 -0.07 30.11 28.94
CA ILE A 216 -1.29 30.73 29.45
C ILE A 216 -1.22 32.19 29.01
N SER A 217 -2.23 32.68 28.30
CA SER A 217 -2.31 34.12 28.01
C SER A 217 -2.55 34.85 29.32
N ILE A 218 -1.55 35.58 29.82
CA ILE A 218 -1.68 36.43 31.01
C ILE A 218 -2.27 37.77 30.55
N ASP A 219 -3.50 37.73 30.04
CA ASP A 219 -4.26 38.95 29.75
C ASP A 219 -5.61 38.83 30.46
N GLN A 220 -5.58 39.08 31.77
CA GLN A 220 -6.69 39.51 32.63
C GLN A 220 -6.15 39.66 34.07
N GLN A 221 -5.53 40.82 34.34
CA GLN A 221 -5.55 41.47 35.65
C GLN A 221 -6.22 42.82 35.47
#